data_AF-A0A7S1AX65-F1
#
_entry.id   AF-A0A7S1AX65-F1
#
_cell.length_a   1.000
_cell.length_b   1.000
_cell.length_c   1.000
_cell.angle_alpha   90.00
_cell.angle_beta   90.00
_cell.angle_gamma   90.00
#
_symmetry.space_group_name_H-M   'P 1'
#
loop_
_entity.id
_entity.type
_entity.pdbx_description
1 polymer ?
#
loop_
_entity_poly.entity_id
_entity_poly.type
_entity_poly.pdbx_seq_one_letter_code
_entity_poly.pdbx_strand_id
1 'polypeptide(L)'
;DLWKTGWSTFVQIPKDVQPNSSPKLVVTGNVLPYGGDKCAPAFIQNVKMTGSMMDGHEVLVRAGPLDGATPFGISFDGSEFKLINTSSSFDIFDAPSFSLTGMISDDEPGVWGPDAKLNMKFGALMVTVKQHTEGRLADSRSMLDLSMDGLDGVDSVGGWLGVDGSLTAGEAPSECVEAAFIADGAPHTA
;
A
#
# COMPACT_ATOMS: atom_id res chain seq x y z
N ASP A 1 -11.58 6.99 -7.24
CA ASP A 1 -12.06 8.13 -6.43
C ASP A 1 -11.98 7.70 -4.98
N LEU A 2 -10.84 8.03 -4.38
CA LEU A 2 -10.45 7.77 -2.99
C LEU A 2 -11.55 8.16 -2.02
N TRP A 3 -12.19 9.32 -2.21
CA TRP A 3 -13.17 9.85 -1.27
C TRP A 3 -14.51 9.10 -1.30
N LYS A 4 -14.78 8.36 -2.38
CA LYS A 4 -15.99 7.53 -2.52
C LYS A 4 -15.75 6.07 -2.14
N THR A 5 -14.59 5.52 -2.47
CA THR A 5 -14.33 4.07 -2.35
C THR A 5 -13.27 3.71 -1.32
N GLY A 6 -12.48 4.67 -0.85
CA GLY A 6 -11.23 4.44 -0.13
C GLY A 6 -10.06 4.02 -1.04
N TRP A 7 -10.31 3.68 -2.31
CA TRP A 7 -9.27 3.14 -3.19
C TRP A 7 -8.67 4.20 -4.11
N SER A 8 -7.34 4.19 -4.18
CA SER A 8 -6.56 5.03 -5.10
C SER A 8 -5.46 4.24 -5.79
N THR A 9 -5.05 4.68 -6.97
CA THR A 9 -3.91 4.11 -7.71
C THR A 9 -2.62 4.77 -7.27
N PHE A 10 -1.72 4.00 -6.66
CA PHE A 10 -0.41 4.47 -6.24
C PHE A 10 0.62 4.32 -7.34
N VAL A 11 0.53 3.25 -8.13
CA VAL A 11 1.43 2.96 -9.24
C VAL A 11 0.65 2.39 -10.40
N GLN A 12 0.94 2.86 -11.61
CA GLN A 12 0.53 2.20 -12.85
C GLN A 12 1.66 2.25 -13.88
N ILE A 13 2.00 1.09 -14.46
CA ILE A 13 3.01 0.97 -15.52
C ILE A 13 2.39 0.24 -16.73
N PRO A 14 2.51 0.77 -17.95
CA PRO A 14 2.81 2.18 -18.24
C PRO A 14 1.71 3.10 -17.69
N LYS A 15 2.03 4.36 -17.43
CA LYS A 15 1.08 5.40 -17.02
C LYS A 15 -0.16 5.40 -17.92
N ASP A 16 0.07 5.48 -19.23
CA ASP A 16 -0.99 5.50 -20.22
C ASP A 16 -1.13 4.12 -20.87
N VAL A 17 -2.31 3.53 -20.76
CA VAL A 17 -2.63 2.22 -21.31
C VAL A 17 -3.52 2.42 -22.53
N GLN A 18 -3.11 1.86 -23.68
CA GLN A 18 -3.91 1.99 -24.89
C GLN A 18 -5.24 1.23 -24.78
N PRO A 19 -6.29 1.68 -25.50
CA PRO A 19 -7.55 0.95 -25.55
C PRO A 19 -7.32 -0.52 -25.95
N ASN A 20 -7.89 -1.46 -25.17
CA ASN A 20 -7.75 -2.91 -25.33
C ASN A 20 -6.37 -3.51 -24.97
N SER A 21 -5.52 -2.76 -24.26
CA SER A 21 -4.31 -3.32 -23.63
C SER A 21 -4.46 -3.39 -22.12
N SER A 22 -3.69 -4.26 -21.47
CA SER A 22 -3.61 -4.33 -20.01
C SER A 22 -2.34 -3.62 -19.51
N PRO A 23 -2.40 -2.96 -18.35
CA PRO A 23 -1.21 -2.45 -17.70
C PRO A 23 -0.28 -3.61 -17.33
N LYS A 24 1.03 -3.34 -17.39
CA LYS A 24 2.08 -4.25 -16.92
C LYS A 24 1.99 -4.46 -15.41
N LEU A 25 1.77 -3.38 -14.68
CA LEU A 25 1.60 -3.39 -13.23
C LEU A 25 0.64 -2.28 -12.81
N VAL A 26 -0.25 -2.59 -11.87
CA VAL A 26 -1.09 -1.63 -11.16
C VAL A 26 -1.04 -1.96 -9.68
N VAL A 27 -0.71 -0.95 -8.87
CA VAL A 27 -0.77 -1.02 -7.42
C VAL A 27 -1.81 -0.02 -6.93
N THR A 28 -2.84 -0.52 -6.29
CA THR A 28 -3.90 0.28 -5.68
C THR A 28 -3.88 0.11 -4.17
N GLY A 29 -4.19 1.18 -3.44
CA GLY A 29 -4.25 1.17 -1.98
C GLY A 29 -5.64 1.56 -1.50
N ASN A 30 -6.16 0.82 -0.53
CA ASN A 30 -7.32 1.23 0.26
C ASN A 30 -6.81 2.08 1.42
N VAL A 31 -7.22 3.34 1.43
CA VAL A 31 -6.79 4.37 2.36
C VAL A 31 -7.93 4.68 3.32
N LEU A 32 -7.62 4.66 4.61
CA LEU A 32 -8.55 4.94 5.69
C LEU A 32 -8.11 6.17 6.51
N PRO A 33 -9.05 6.94 7.07
CA PRO A 33 -8.71 8.06 7.93
C PRO A 33 -8.11 7.60 9.26
N TYR A 34 -7.06 8.29 9.67
CA TYR A 34 -6.37 8.16 10.94
C TYR A 34 -7.13 8.93 12.02
N GLY A 35 -7.90 8.23 12.86
CA GLY A 35 -8.65 8.87 13.96
C GLY A 35 -10.15 9.11 13.68
N GLY A 36 -10.70 8.52 12.61
CA GLY A 36 -12.14 8.38 12.41
C GLY A 36 -12.87 9.61 11.85
N ASP A 37 -12.25 10.79 11.85
CA ASP A 37 -12.74 11.95 11.10
C ASP A 37 -12.45 11.77 9.61
N LYS A 38 -13.40 12.16 8.74
CA LYS A 38 -13.27 12.06 7.29
C LYS A 38 -12.12 12.90 6.73
N CYS A 39 -11.73 13.96 7.42
CA CYS A 39 -10.66 14.87 6.99
C CYS A 39 -9.35 14.65 7.73
N ALA A 40 -9.26 13.62 8.58
CA ALA A 40 -8.03 13.32 9.28
C ALA A 40 -6.90 12.90 8.32
N PRO A 41 -5.62 12.95 8.75
CA PRO A 41 -4.54 12.26 8.05
C PRO A 41 -4.95 10.82 7.72
N ALA A 42 -4.39 10.20 6.68
CA ALA A 42 -4.85 8.90 6.23
C ALA A 42 -3.70 7.91 6.08
N PHE A 43 -4.02 6.62 6.11
CA PHE A 43 -3.04 5.54 6.00
C PHE A 43 -3.55 4.43 5.09
N ILE A 44 -2.64 3.63 4.52
CA ILE A 44 -3.02 2.50 3.67
C ILE A 44 -3.34 1.29 4.56
N GLN A 45 -4.56 0.78 4.45
CA GLN A 45 -5.01 -0.43 5.16
C GLN A 45 -4.82 -1.69 4.31
N ASN A 46 -5.01 -1.58 3.00
CA ASN A 46 -4.85 -2.69 2.07
C ASN A 46 -4.10 -2.23 0.82
N VAL A 47 -3.28 -3.10 0.25
CA VAL A 47 -2.64 -2.90 -1.05
C VAL A 47 -3.05 -4.04 -1.96
N LYS A 48 -3.55 -3.70 -3.15
CA LYS A 48 -3.89 -4.66 -4.20
C LYS A 48 -2.99 -4.45 -5.40
N MET A 49 -2.38 -5.53 -5.88
CA MET A 49 -1.46 -5.57 -7.00
C MET A 49 -2.00 -6.50 -8.08
N THR A 50 -1.99 -6.02 -9.32
CA THR A 50 -2.44 -6.76 -10.52
C THR A 50 -1.62 -6.32 -11.74
N GLY A 51 -1.60 -7.12 -12.80
CA GLY A 51 -1.05 -6.69 -14.09
C GLY A 51 -0.55 -7.84 -14.94
N SER A 52 -0.15 -7.55 -16.18
CA SER A 52 0.38 -8.58 -17.07
C SER A 52 1.74 -9.13 -16.63
N MET A 53 2.54 -8.38 -15.86
CA MET A 53 3.79 -8.89 -15.26
C MET A 53 3.53 -9.94 -14.17
N MET A 54 2.31 -9.99 -13.65
CA MET A 54 1.86 -11.00 -12.69
C MET A 54 1.16 -12.17 -13.38
N ASP A 55 1.28 -12.32 -14.71
CA ASP A 55 0.56 -13.32 -15.51
C ASP A 55 -0.97 -13.33 -15.28
N GLY A 56 -1.53 -12.17 -14.93
CA GLY A 56 -2.96 -12.03 -14.60
C GLY A 56 -3.34 -12.40 -13.16
N HIS A 57 -2.37 -12.76 -12.31
CA HIS A 57 -2.59 -12.98 -10.89
C HIS A 57 -2.91 -11.68 -10.15
N GLU A 58 -3.70 -11.81 -9.08
CA GLU A 58 -4.01 -10.73 -8.15
C GLU A 58 -3.41 -11.03 -6.77
N VAL A 59 -2.78 -10.04 -6.16
CA VAL A 59 -2.30 -10.12 -4.78
C VAL A 59 -2.92 -9.00 -3.96
N LEU A 60 -3.53 -9.36 -2.85
CA LEU A 60 -4.10 -8.44 -1.87
C LEU A 60 -3.37 -8.60 -0.55
N VAL A 61 -2.80 -7.49 -0.06
CA VAL A 61 -2.12 -7.39 1.22
C VAL A 61 -2.99 -6.57 2.16
N ARG A 62 -3.13 -7.01 3.40
CA ARG A 62 -3.87 -6.30 4.44
C ARG A 62 -2.96 -6.06 5.63
N ALA A 63 -2.96 -4.85 6.17
CA ALA A 63 -2.35 -4.54 7.47
C ALA A 63 -3.15 -5.16 8.61
N GLY A 64 -2.47 -5.60 9.66
CA GLY A 64 -3.12 -6.03 10.88
C GLY A 64 -2.14 -6.48 11.95
N PRO A 65 -2.50 -6.34 13.24
CA PRO A 65 -1.64 -6.79 14.33
C PRO A 65 -1.43 -8.29 14.21
N LEU A 66 -0.17 -8.74 14.29
CA LEU A 66 0.20 -10.15 14.05
C LEU A 66 -0.53 -11.13 14.97
N ASP A 67 -0.83 -10.72 16.20
CA ASP A 67 -1.56 -11.51 17.21
C ASP A 67 -3.08 -11.23 17.24
N GLY A 68 -3.60 -10.43 16.30
CA GLY A 68 -5.00 -10.02 16.29
C GLY A 68 -5.94 -10.95 15.53
N ALA A 69 -7.25 -10.70 15.63
CA ALA A 69 -8.27 -11.47 14.92
C ALA A 69 -8.23 -11.27 13.38
N THR A 70 -7.64 -10.17 12.93
CA THR A 70 -7.43 -9.86 11.51
C THR A 70 -5.96 -9.48 11.29
N PRO A 71 -5.03 -10.45 11.30
CA PRO A 71 -3.61 -10.14 11.22
C PRO A 71 -3.22 -9.63 9.84
N PHE A 72 -1.97 -9.14 9.78
CA PHE A 72 -1.28 -8.97 8.51
C PHE A 72 -1.43 -10.24 7.68
N GLY A 73 -1.90 -10.08 6.46
CA GLY A 73 -2.22 -11.22 5.63
C GLY A 73 -2.06 -10.93 4.16
N ILE A 74 -1.86 -12.01 3.42
CA ILE A 74 -1.72 -11.98 1.96
C ILE A 74 -2.75 -12.94 1.36
N SER A 75 -3.59 -12.42 0.49
CA SER A 75 -4.50 -13.19 -0.36
C SER A 75 -3.96 -13.19 -1.77
N PHE A 76 -4.00 -14.36 -2.40
CA PHE A 76 -3.57 -14.59 -3.78
C PHE A 76 -4.76 -15.08 -4.60
N ASP A 77 -5.10 -14.43 -5.71
CA ASP A 77 -6.25 -14.73 -6.57
C ASP A 77 -7.58 -14.87 -5.81
N GLY A 78 -7.81 -14.02 -4.82
CA GLY A 78 -9.02 -14.03 -3.99
C GLY A 78 -9.13 -15.21 -3.02
N SER A 79 -8.04 -15.97 -2.81
CA SER A 79 -7.97 -17.00 -1.77
C SER A 79 -8.05 -16.41 -0.36
N GLU A 80 -8.23 -17.26 0.66
CA GLU A 80 -8.16 -16.82 2.04
C GLU A 80 -6.80 -16.21 2.39
N PHE A 81 -6.81 -15.23 3.29
CA PHE A 81 -5.59 -14.56 3.74
C PHE A 81 -4.66 -15.55 4.44
N LYS A 82 -3.48 -15.75 3.85
CA LYS A 82 -2.38 -16.47 4.47
C LYS A 82 -1.59 -15.55 5.39
N LEU A 83 -1.24 -16.06 6.56
CA LEU A 83 -0.47 -15.34 7.56
C LEU A 83 1.04 -15.54 7.32
N ILE A 84 1.82 -14.49 7.56
CA ILE A 84 3.27 -14.57 7.68
C ILE A 84 3.57 -14.84 9.16
N ASN A 85 4.25 -15.94 9.48
CA ASN A 85 4.57 -16.32 10.86
C ASN A 85 6.06 -16.62 11.10
N THR A 86 6.95 -16.24 10.16
CA THR A 86 8.39 -16.50 10.27
C THR A 86 9.21 -15.23 10.13
N SER A 87 10.27 -15.12 10.94
CA SER A 87 11.31 -14.09 10.78
C SER A 87 12.25 -14.38 9.61
N SER A 88 12.31 -15.63 9.16
CA SER A 88 13.00 -16.01 7.93
C SER A 88 12.18 -15.60 6.71
N SER A 89 12.87 -15.02 5.73
CA SER A 89 12.34 -14.83 4.38
C SER A 89 11.82 -16.16 3.83
N PHE A 90 10.58 -16.19 3.37
CA PHE A 90 10.00 -17.36 2.72
C PHE A 90 9.28 -16.96 1.44
N ASP A 91 9.41 -17.83 0.43
CA ASP A 91 8.74 -17.63 -0.85
C ASP A 91 7.27 -18.04 -0.70
N ILE A 92 6.40 -17.05 -0.82
CA ILE A 92 4.95 -17.23 -0.86
C ILE A 92 4.53 -17.72 -2.24
N PHE A 93 5.21 -17.23 -3.26
CA PHE A 93 5.03 -17.59 -4.66
C PHE A 93 6.35 -17.38 -5.41
N ASP A 94 6.72 -18.31 -6.27
CA ASP A 94 7.93 -18.19 -7.10
C ASP A 94 7.62 -18.73 -8.51
N ALA A 95 7.65 -17.84 -9.48
CA ALA A 95 7.44 -18.14 -10.89
C ALA A 95 8.44 -17.35 -11.77
N PRO A 96 8.65 -17.77 -13.02
CA PRO A 96 9.59 -17.07 -13.91
C PRO A 96 9.26 -15.59 -14.16
N SER A 97 7.97 -15.23 -14.11
CA SER A 97 7.48 -13.87 -14.35
C SER A 97 7.62 -12.96 -13.13
N PHE A 98 7.30 -13.48 -11.94
CA PHE A 98 7.44 -12.78 -10.69
C PHE A 98 7.60 -13.71 -9.49
N SER A 99 8.24 -13.19 -8.45
CA SER A 99 8.31 -13.86 -7.15
C SER A 99 7.75 -12.97 -6.06
N LEU A 100 7.27 -13.62 -5.00
CA LEU A 100 6.65 -13.00 -3.84
C LEU A 100 7.26 -13.62 -2.59
N THR A 101 7.91 -12.77 -1.79
CA THR A 101 8.64 -13.20 -0.62
C THR A 101 8.18 -12.40 0.60
N GLY A 102 7.78 -13.10 1.66
CA GLY A 102 7.32 -12.52 2.91
C GLY A 102 8.34 -12.71 4.02
N MET A 103 8.42 -11.76 4.95
CA MET A 103 9.19 -11.88 6.17
C MET A 103 8.59 -11.04 7.29
N ILE A 104 8.80 -11.46 8.54
CA ILE A 104 8.65 -10.57 9.70
C ILE A 104 10.01 -9.97 10.01
N SER A 105 10.07 -8.64 10.03
CA SER A 105 11.25 -7.88 10.45
C SER A 105 10.92 -7.05 11.69
N ASP A 106 11.89 -6.90 12.59
CA ASP A 106 11.81 -5.94 13.68
C ASP A 106 12.84 -4.85 13.40
N ASP A 107 12.46 -3.88 12.57
CA ASP A 107 13.38 -2.84 12.08
C ASP A 107 13.71 -1.82 13.19
N GLU A 108 12.83 -1.67 14.18
CA GLU A 108 13.05 -0.82 15.36
C GLU A 108 12.74 -1.56 16.68
N PRO A 109 13.61 -2.51 17.08
CA PRO A 109 13.37 -3.35 18.24
C PRO A 109 13.10 -2.56 19.50
N GLY A 110 11.95 -2.85 20.12
CA GLY A 110 11.56 -2.23 21.39
C GLY A 110 10.96 -0.83 21.27
N VAL A 111 10.85 -0.26 20.06
CA VAL A 111 10.07 0.95 19.78
C VAL A 111 8.68 0.54 19.28
N TRP A 112 8.63 -0.16 18.15
CA TRP A 112 7.39 -0.62 17.49
C TRP A 112 7.32 -2.15 17.43
N GLY A 113 6.17 -2.68 16.98
CA GLY A 113 5.95 -4.13 16.89
C GLY A 113 6.76 -4.78 15.76
N PRO A 114 6.81 -6.13 15.69
CA PRO A 114 7.35 -6.78 14.51
C PRO A 114 6.52 -6.38 13.30
N ASP A 115 7.20 -5.80 12.32
CA ASP A 115 6.61 -5.31 11.09
C ASP A 115 6.77 -6.38 10.01
N ALA A 116 5.64 -6.86 9.49
CA ALA A 116 5.64 -7.75 8.35
C ALA A 116 6.03 -6.98 7.09
N LYS A 117 6.86 -7.58 6.26
CA LYS A 117 7.30 -7.04 4.98
C LYS A 117 7.02 -8.05 3.88
N LEU A 118 6.53 -7.53 2.77
CA LEU A 118 6.32 -8.26 1.53
C LEU A 118 7.15 -7.62 0.43
N ASN A 119 7.97 -8.42 -0.23
CA ASN A 119 8.68 -8.01 -1.44
C ASN A 119 8.13 -8.79 -2.63
N MET A 120 7.72 -8.06 -3.66
CA MET A 120 7.29 -8.62 -4.92
C MET A 120 8.27 -8.18 -6.01
N LYS A 121 8.84 -9.14 -6.74
CA LYS A 121 9.92 -8.88 -7.69
C LYS A 121 9.50 -9.27 -9.11
N PHE A 122 9.76 -8.36 -10.04
CA PHE A 122 9.52 -8.50 -11.48
C PHE A 122 10.82 -8.21 -12.24
N GLY A 123 11.71 -9.20 -12.34
CA GLY A 123 13.05 -8.99 -12.87
C GLY A 123 13.86 -7.99 -12.02
N ALA A 124 14.13 -6.80 -12.54
CA ALA A 124 14.83 -5.73 -11.81
C ALA A 124 13.90 -4.87 -10.95
N LEU A 125 12.60 -4.84 -11.26
CA LEU A 125 11.62 -4.05 -10.54
C LEU A 125 11.23 -4.75 -9.24
N MET A 126 11.11 -3.98 -8.15
CA MET A 126 10.67 -4.49 -6.85
C MET A 126 9.60 -3.58 -6.26
N VAL A 127 8.49 -4.17 -5.84
CA VAL A 127 7.46 -3.52 -5.02
C VAL A 127 7.59 -4.04 -3.60
N THR A 128 7.71 -3.12 -2.65
CA THR A 128 7.76 -3.45 -1.23
C THR A 128 6.51 -2.91 -0.55
N VAL A 129 5.80 -3.81 0.14
CA VAL A 129 4.72 -3.46 1.06
C VAL A 129 5.21 -3.79 2.47
N LYS A 130 5.38 -2.76 3.29
CA LYS A 130 5.85 -2.92 4.67
C LYS A 130 4.73 -2.53 5.62
N GLN A 131 4.49 -3.33 6.64
CA GLN A 131 3.64 -2.92 7.75
C GLN A 131 4.40 -1.90 8.60
N HIS A 132 3.72 -0.84 9.01
CA HIS A 132 4.15 0.06 10.07
C HIS A 132 3.15 -0.02 11.21
N THR A 133 3.63 -0.27 12.42
CA THR A 133 2.78 -0.45 13.60
C THR A 133 3.03 0.65 14.63
N GLU A 134 2.00 1.45 14.92
CA GLU A 134 2.03 2.42 16.03
C GLU A 134 1.29 1.89 17.26
N GLY A 135 1.73 2.27 18.45
CA GLY A 135 1.12 1.84 19.72
C GLY A 135 1.49 0.40 20.12
N ARG A 136 0.82 -0.12 21.15
CA ARG A 136 1.02 -1.51 21.64
C ARG A 136 -0.29 -2.13 22.09
N LEU A 137 -0.37 -3.46 21.98
CA LEU A 137 -1.49 -4.27 22.46
C LEU A 137 -2.83 -3.74 21.91
N ALA A 138 -3.75 -3.34 22.79
CA ALA A 138 -5.10 -2.90 22.44
C ALA A 138 -5.13 -1.55 21.69
N ASP A 139 -4.09 -0.73 21.84
CA ASP A 139 -3.97 0.57 21.17
C ASP A 139 -3.12 0.48 19.89
N SER A 140 -2.74 -0.74 19.49
CA SER A 140 -1.94 -0.98 18.30
C SER A 140 -2.73 -0.65 17.04
N ARG A 141 -2.11 0.09 16.13
CA ARG A 141 -2.62 0.39 14.80
C ARG A 141 -1.60 -0.03 13.76
N SER A 142 -1.99 -0.99 12.94
CA SER A 142 -1.18 -1.47 11.82
C SER A 142 -1.58 -0.75 10.54
N MET A 143 -0.58 -0.26 9.82
CA MET A 143 -0.69 0.52 8.59
C MET A 143 0.26 -0.07 7.55
N LEU A 144 0.09 0.26 6.28
CA LEU A 144 0.99 -0.18 5.21
C LEU A 144 1.72 1.02 4.60
N ASP A 145 3.02 0.84 4.41
CA ASP A 145 3.86 1.66 3.56
C ASP A 145 4.10 0.93 2.23
N LEU A 146 4.13 1.70 1.16
CA LEU A 146 4.39 1.21 -0.19
C LEU A 146 5.61 1.92 -0.77
N SER A 147 6.58 1.14 -1.23
CA SER A 147 7.73 1.65 -1.97
C SER A 147 7.99 0.82 -3.22
N MET A 148 8.71 1.42 -4.16
CA MET A 148 9.02 0.79 -5.43
C MET A 148 10.43 1.16 -5.88
N ASP A 149 11.19 0.14 -6.25
CA ASP A 149 12.60 0.23 -6.65
C ASP A 149 12.81 -0.42 -8.01
N GLY A 150 13.95 -0.12 -8.66
CA GLY A 150 14.29 -0.72 -9.96
C GLY A 150 13.47 -0.17 -11.13
N LEU A 151 13.15 1.12 -11.07
CA LEU A 151 12.42 1.86 -12.13
C LEU A 151 13.29 2.21 -13.35
N ASP A 152 14.58 1.88 -13.33
CA ASP A 152 15.47 2.17 -14.44
C ASP A 152 15.03 1.39 -15.71
N GLY A 153 14.71 2.14 -16.77
CA GLY A 153 14.29 1.55 -18.04
C GLY A 153 12.85 1.02 -18.08
N VAL A 154 12.03 1.28 -17.06
CA VAL A 154 10.58 1.03 -17.16
C VAL A 154 9.89 2.13 -17.96
N ASP A 155 8.71 1.82 -18.51
CA ASP A 155 7.85 2.84 -19.12
C ASP A 155 7.44 3.90 -18.08
N SER A 156 6.89 5.03 -18.52
CA SER A 156 6.35 6.07 -17.64
C SER A 156 5.52 5.48 -16.50
N VAL A 157 5.73 5.96 -15.27
CA VAL A 157 5.00 5.52 -14.08
C VAL A 157 3.91 6.53 -13.74
N GLY A 158 2.66 6.08 -13.68
CA GLY A 158 1.50 6.87 -13.25
C GLY A 158 1.10 6.60 -11.80
N GLY A 159 0.11 7.35 -11.30
CA GLY A 159 -0.38 7.26 -9.92
C GLY A 159 0.41 8.12 -8.92
N TRP A 160 0.14 7.93 -7.64
CA TRP A 160 0.66 8.77 -6.54
C TRP A 160 2.18 8.78 -6.42
N LEU A 161 2.80 7.62 -6.62
CA LEU A 161 4.27 7.48 -6.59
C LEU A 161 4.90 7.73 -7.98
N GLY A 162 4.07 8.03 -8.98
CA GLY A 162 4.47 8.36 -10.34
C GLY A 162 4.32 9.85 -10.66
N VAL A 163 4.26 10.17 -11.95
CA VAL A 163 4.20 11.56 -12.43
C VAL A 163 2.83 12.23 -12.26
N ASP A 164 1.78 11.45 -11.94
CA ASP A 164 0.44 11.99 -11.74
C ASP A 164 0.23 12.57 -10.34
N GLY A 165 1.03 12.12 -9.36
CA GLY A 165 0.80 12.45 -7.96
C GLY A 165 -0.62 12.10 -7.52
N SER A 166 -1.19 12.91 -6.64
CA SER A 166 -2.55 12.71 -6.12
C SER A 166 -3.67 13.18 -7.07
N LEU A 167 -3.37 13.63 -8.29
CA LEU A 167 -4.37 14.20 -9.21
C LEU A 167 -5.51 13.22 -9.54
N THR A 168 -5.22 11.93 -9.57
CA THR A 168 -6.20 10.86 -9.87
C THR A 168 -6.92 10.32 -8.62
N ALA A 169 -6.62 10.87 -7.44
CA ALA A 169 -7.27 10.49 -6.19
C ALA A 169 -8.76 10.81 -6.18
N GLY A 170 -9.21 11.80 -6.95
CA GLY A 170 -10.57 12.35 -6.86
C GLY A 170 -10.61 13.61 -6.00
N GLU A 171 -11.78 14.23 -5.93
CA GLU A 171 -11.97 15.51 -5.26
C GLU A 171 -12.33 15.34 -3.79
N ALA A 172 -11.60 16.03 -2.93
CA ALA A 172 -11.92 16.06 -1.51
C ALA A 172 -13.28 16.72 -1.26
N PRO A 173 -14.07 16.25 -0.28
CA PRO A 173 -15.26 16.96 0.17
C PRO A 173 -14.91 18.39 0.58
N SER A 174 -15.83 19.32 0.34
CA SER A 174 -15.64 20.75 0.62
C SER A 174 -15.19 21.03 2.05
N GLU A 175 -15.73 20.28 3.01
CA GLU A 175 -15.41 20.38 4.43
C GLU A 175 -13.94 20.04 4.75
N CYS A 176 -13.30 19.18 3.97
CA CYS A 176 -11.90 18.82 4.16
C CYS A 176 -10.94 19.80 3.48
N VAL A 177 -11.41 20.52 2.46
CA VAL A 177 -10.64 21.59 1.81
C VAL A 177 -10.50 22.77 2.77
N GLU A 178 -11.58 23.16 3.45
CA GLU A 178 -11.56 24.26 4.44
C GLU A 178 -10.67 23.95 5.65
N ALA A 179 -10.64 22.68 6.12
CA ALA A 179 -9.78 22.25 7.22
C ALA A 179 -8.28 22.37 6.91
N ALA A 180 -7.86 22.11 5.66
CA ALA A 180 -6.46 22.25 5.25
C ALA A 180 -5.97 23.70 5.28
N PHE A 181 -6.84 24.68 4.99
CA PHE A 181 -6.50 26.10 5.05
C PHE A 181 -6.36 26.65 6.48
N ILE A 182 -7.02 26.03 7.47
CA ILE A 182 -6.88 26.43 8.88
C ILE A 182 -5.56 25.90 9.47
N ALA A 183 -5.09 24.73 9.03
CA ALA A 183 -3.84 24.14 9.50
C ALA A 183 -2.58 24.88 9.00
N ASP A 184 -2.66 25.52 7.83
CA ASP A 184 -1.51 26.19 7.17
C ASP A 184 -1.48 27.72 7.39
N GLY A 185 -2.37 28.28 8.23
CA GLY A 185 -2.65 29.72 8.18
C GLY A 185 -3.25 30.41 9.39
N ALA A 186 -3.07 29.92 10.62
CA ALA A 186 -3.42 30.71 11.82
C ALA A 186 -2.16 31.17 12.58
N PRO A 187 -1.76 32.45 12.50
CA PRO A 187 -0.82 32.99 13.47
C PRO A 187 -1.53 33.02 14.83
N HIS A 188 -0.89 32.43 15.83
CA HIS A 188 -1.21 32.70 17.22
C HIS A 188 -1.19 34.21 17.45
N THR A 189 -2.32 34.77 17.86
CA THR A 189 -2.33 36.02 18.62
C THR A 189 -3.00 35.78 19.96
N ALA A 190 -2.28 36.23 20.98
CA ALA A 190 -2.47 36.13 22.43
C ALA A 190 -3.87 36.48 22.94
#